data_AF-A0A3D5JB19-F1
#
_entry.id   AF-A0A3D5JB19-F1
#
_cell.length_a   1.000
_cell.length_b   1.000
_cell.length_c   1.000
_cell.angle_alpha   90.00
_cell.angle_beta   90.00
_cell.angle_gamma   90.00
#
_symmetry.space_group_name_H-M   'P 1'
#
loop_
_entity.id
_entity.type
_entity.pdbx_description
1 polymer ?
#
loop_
_entity_poly.entity_id
_entity_poly.type
_entity_poly.pdbx_seq_one_letter_code
_entity_poly.pdbx_strand_id
1 'polypeptide(L)'
;QDSLLRAQRLVEERHALTSEYKLNESLRLRTIETPKQLVGQSPRFLEMMALIEKFAPLDGPILIRGETGTGKELVAREIYKRSRRQHGSFVPVNCGAIPAELFESELFGHEKG
;
A
#
# COMPACT_ATOMS: atom_id res chain seq x y z
N GLN A 1 -21.99 -6.71 -35.69
CA GLN A 1 -22.57 -5.91 -34.59
C GLN A 1 -22.30 -6.52 -33.21
N ASP A 2 -22.34 -7.85 -33.05
CA ASP A 2 -22.11 -8.54 -31.76
C ASP A 2 -20.72 -8.39 -31.11
N SER A 3 -19.65 -8.25 -31.89
CA SER A 3 -18.27 -8.16 -31.35
C SER A 3 -18.01 -6.84 -30.60
N LEU A 4 -18.57 -5.73 -31.08
CA LEU A 4 -18.47 -4.41 -30.45
C LEU A 4 -19.21 -4.35 -29.11
N LEU A 5 -20.39 -4.97 -29.05
CA LEU A 5 -21.21 -5.01 -27.84
C LEU A 5 -20.54 -5.83 -26.71
N ARG A 6 -19.85 -6.92 -27.06
CA ARG A 6 -19.06 -7.73 -26.11
C ARG A 6 -17.84 -6.98 -25.58
N ALA A 7 -17.13 -6.25 -26.44
CA ALA A 7 -15.99 -5.45 -26.03
C ALA A 7 -16.40 -4.32 -25.06
N GLN A 8 -17.52 -3.65 -25.32
CA GLN A 8 -18.06 -2.61 -24.42
C GLN A 8 -18.42 -3.16 -23.04
N ARG A 9 -19.09 -4.32 -22.97
CA ARG A 9 -19.41 -4.95 -21.68
C ARG A 9 -18.16 -5.31 -20.88
N LEU A 10 -17.14 -5.87 -21.51
CA LEU A 10 -15.90 -6.22 -20.82
C LEU A 10 -15.19 -4.99 -20.24
N VAL A 11 -15.23 -3.87 -20.98
CA VAL A 11 -14.68 -2.59 -20.52
C VAL A 11 -15.49 -2.05 -19.33
N GLU A 12 -16.82 -2.06 -19.42
CA GLU A 12 -17.71 -1.63 -18.33
C GLU A 12 -17.56 -2.48 -17.07
N GLU A 13 -17.49 -3.81 -17.21
CA GLU A 13 -17.32 -4.75 -16.10
C GLU A 13 -15.93 -4.59 -15.45
N ARG A 14 -14.88 -4.40 -16.26
CA ARG A 14 -13.55 -4.03 -15.77
C ARG A 14 -13.57 -2.70 -15.03
N HIS A 15 -14.27 -1.69 -15.53
CA HIS A 15 -14.40 -0.39 -14.85
C HIS A 15 -15.18 -0.51 -13.55
N ALA A 16 -16.27 -1.28 -13.51
CA ALA A 16 -17.07 -1.53 -12.32
C ALA A 16 -16.25 -2.23 -11.24
N LEU A 17 -15.56 -3.33 -11.58
CA LEU A 17 -14.67 -4.04 -10.66
C LEU A 17 -13.55 -3.14 -10.14
N THR A 18 -12.95 -2.34 -11.02
CA THR A 18 -11.89 -1.40 -10.61
C THR A 18 -12.44 -0.31 -9.68
N SER A 19 -13.67 0.16 -9.92
CA SER A 19 -14.32 1.17 -9.08
C SER A 19 -14.71 0.60 -7.71
N GLU A 20 -15.17 -0.65 -7.66
CA GLU A 20 -15.52 -1.35 -6.43
C GLU A 20 -14.28 -1.64 -5.60
N TYR A 21 -13.19 -2.13 -6.22
CA TYR A 21 -11.90 -2.31 -5.54
C TYR A 21 -11.39 -0.99 -4.95
N LYS A 22 -11.41 0.10 -5.74
CA LYS A 22 -11.01 1.43 -5.26
C LYS A 22 -11.89 1.93 -4.13
N LEU A 23 -13.21 1.73 -4.21
CA LEU A 23 -14.15 2.15 -3.18
C LEU A 23 -13.97 1.35 -1.90
N ASN A 24 -13.80 0.04 -2.01
CA ASN A 24 -13.64 -0.87 -0.86
C ASN A 24 -12.27 -0.66 -0.19
N GLU A 25 -11.22 -0.40 -0.97
CA GLU A 25 -9.92 0.06 -0.47
C GLU A 25 -10.05 1.42 0.24
N SER A 26 -10.74 2.38 -0.37
CA SER A 26 -11.01 3.69 0.26
C SER A 26 -11.78 3.56 1.57
N LEU A 27 -12.74 2.64 1.65
CA LEU A 27 -13.52 2.36 2.85
C LEU A 27 -12.69 1.67 3.93
N ARG A 28 -11.81 0.72 3.57
CA ARG A 28 -10.83 0.12 4.49
C ARG A 28 -9.87 1.16 5.05
N LEU A 29 -9.42 2.10 4.24
CA LEU A 29 -8.57 3.23 4.65
C LEU A 29 -9.33 4.30 5.47
N ARG A 30 -10.66 4.35 5.36
CA ARG A 30 -11.54 5.27 6.11
C ARG A 30 -12.01 4.73 7.45
N THR A 31 -11.72 3.48 7.80
CA THR A 31 -11.79 3.06 9.21
C THR A 31 -10.80 3.93 9.97
N ILE A 32 -11.35 4.86 10.74
CA ILE A 32 -10.69 6.05 11.27
C ILE A 32 -9.56 5.66 12.23
N GLU A 33 -8.38 5.38 11.71
CA GLU A 33 -7.15 5.61 12.46
C GLU A 33 -6.76 7.06 12.21
N THR A 34 -6.79 7.88 13.26
CA THR A 34 -6.05 9.13 13.26
C THR A 34 -4.66 8.85 12.70
N PRO A 35 -4.14 9.64 11.73
CA PRO A 35 -2.84 9.37 11.16
C PRO A 35 -1.80 9.48 12.26
N LYS A 36 -1.40 8.34 12.82
CA LYS A 36 -0.35 8.25 13.82
C LYS A 36 0.92 8.80 13.17
N GLN A 37 1.42 9.91 13.71
CA GLN A 37 2.65 10.52 13.26
C GLN A 37 3.83 9.94 14.03
N LEU A 38 5.00 9.91 13.40
CA LEU A 38 6.23 9.61 14.11
C LEU A 38 6.53 10.77 15.06
N VAL A 39 6.69 10.48 16.35
CA VAL A 39 7.04 11.46 17.38
C VAL A 39 8.26 10.95 18.13
N GLY A 40 9.28 11.79 18.23
CA GLY A 40 10.51 11.47 18.92
C GLY A 40 11.52 12.61 18.83
N GLN A 41 12.43 12.67 19.79
CA GLN A 41 13.49 13.69 19.85
C GLN A 41 14.86 13.11 20.21
N SER A 42 14.96 11.78 20.36
CA SER A 42 16.25 11.15 20.65
C SER A 42 17.19 11.26 19.45
N PRO A 43 18.51 11.29 19.65
CA PRO A 43 19.47 11.35 18.54
C PRO A 43 19.24 10.25 17.49
N ARG A 44 18.99 9.01 17.93
CA ARG A 44 18.68 7.88 17.04
C ARG A 44 17.41 8.07 16.22
N PHE A 45 16.38 8.71 16.79
CA PHE A 45 15.16 9.03 16.06
C PHE A 45 15.44 10.07 14.98
N LEU A 46 16.22 11.10 15.29
CA LEU A 46 16.61 12.14 14.33
C LEU A 46 17.47 11.57 13.20
N GLU A 47 18.40 10.67 13.51
CA GLU A 47 19.20 9.93 12.51
C GLU A 47 18.30 9.10 11.57
N MET A 48 17.34 8.37 12.12
CA MET A 48 16.36 7.63 11.33
C MET A 48 15.56 8.56 10.40
N MET A 49 15.09 9.71 10.90
CA MET A 49 14.38 10.70 10.08
C MET A 49 15.24 11.24 8.93
N ALA A 50 16.53 11.50 9.18
CA ALA A 50 17.47 11.91 8.12
C ALA A 50 17.68 10.81 7.06
N LEU A 51 17.72 9.52 7.46
CA LEU A 51 17.75 8.42 6.51
C LEU A 51 16.47 8.36 5.66
N ILE A 52 15.30 8.54 6.28
CA ILE A 52 14.02 8.59 5.56
C ILE A 52 14.06 9.69 4.49
N GLU A 53 14.48 10.91 4.84
CA GLU A 53 14.59 12.02 3.90
C GLU A 53 15.56 11.74 2.75
N LYS A 54 16.69 11.09 3.04
CA LYS A 54 17.70 10.73 2.05
C LYS A 54 17.20 9.68 1.06
N PHE A 55 16.48 8.66 1.53
CA PHE A 55 16.13 7.49 0.72
C PHE A 55 14.73 7.55 0.10
N ALA A 56 13.79 8.33 0.67
CA ALA A 56 12.42 8.42 0.15
C ALA A 56 12.31 8.82 -1.33
N PRO A 57 13.15 9.72 -1.89
CA PRO A 57 13.08 10.08 -3.30
C PRO A 57 13.60 9.02 -4.28
N LEU A 58 14.19 7.92 -3.79
CA LEU A 58 14.80 6.89 -4.64
C LEU A 58 13.76 5.84 -5.09
N ASP A 59 14.01 5.26 -6.26
CA ASP A 59 13.10 4.27 -6.86
C ASP A 59 13.40 2.82 -6.43
N GLY A 60 14.46 2.60 -5.64
CA GLY A 60 14.83 1.28 -5.13
C GLY A 60 13.93 0.75 -4.00
N PRO A 61 14.02 -0.56 -3.69
CA PRO A 61 13.36 -1.15 -2.52
C PRO A 61 14.03 -0.68 -1.22
N ILE A 62 13.22 -0.50 -0.16
CA ILE A 62 13.68 -0.10 1.18
C ILE A 62 13.30 -1.18 2.18
N LEU A 63 14.27 -1.64 2.98
CA LEU A 63 14.07 -2.60 4.06
C LEU A 63 14.07 -1.88 5.42
N ILE A 64 12.96 -1.94 6.14
CA ILE A 64 12.82 -1.37 7.48
C ILE A 64 12.97 -2.49 8.51
N ARG A 65 13.92 -2.34 9.44
CA ARG A 65 14.19 -3.31 10.51
C ARG A 65 13.91 -2.70 11.88
N GLY A 66 13.56 -3.55 12.83
CA GLY A 66 13.27 -3.15 14.20
C GLY A 66 12.39 -4.18 14.91
N GLU A 67 12.32 -4.10 16.22
CA GLU A 67 11.51 -5.01 17.05
C GLU A 67 10.01 -4.80 16.85
N THR A 68 9.20 -5.75 17.31
CA THR A 68 7.74 -5.65 17.30
C THR A 68 7.28 -4.42 18.09
N GLY A 69 6.33 -3.65 17.56
CA GLY A 69 5.79 -2.46 18.23
C GLY A 69 6.61 -1.16 18.05
N THR A 70 7.76 -1.18 17.40
CA THR A 70 8.62 0.02 17.19
C THR A 70 8.12 1.00 16.12
N GLY A 71 6.93 0.80 15.57
CA GLY A 71 6.33 1.75 14.60
C GLY A 71 6.87 1.66 13.18
N LYS A 72 7.40 0.50 12.74
CA LYS A 72 7.89 0.30 11.36
C LYS A 72 6.88 0.66 10.27
N GLU A 73 5.58 0.45 10.51
CA GLU A 73 4.53 0.87 9.57
C GLU A 73 4.46 2.39 9.43
N LEU A 74 4.64 3.13 10.54
CA LEU A 74 4.68 4.58 10.52
C LEU A 74 5.90 5.07 9.73
N VAL A 75 7.05 4.40 9.86
CA VAL A 75 8.25 4.66 9.06
C VAL A 75 7.98 4.43 7.57
N ALA A 76 7.33 3.32 7.19
CA ALA A 76 6.98 3.05 5.79
C ALA A 76 6.07 4.12 5.20
N ARG A 77 5.05 4.56 5.95
CA ARG A 77 4.16 5.66 5.55
C ARG A 77 4.90 6.98 5.41
N GLU A 78 5.86 7.25 6.29
CA GLU A 78 6.64 8.48 6.26
C GLU A 78 7.59 8.55 5.06
N ILE A 79 8.19 7.41 4.70
CA ILE A 79 8.95 7.23 3.45
C ILE A 79 8.04 7.48 2.24
N TYR A 80 6.87 6.84 2.21
CA TYR A 80 5.91 7.01 1.11
C TYR A 80 5.52 8.47 0.89
N LYS A 81 5.18 9.19 1.97
CA LYS A 81 4.81 10.62 1.95
C LYS A 81 5.92 11.55 1.47
N ARG A 82 7.19 11.15 1.54
CA ARG A 82 8.34 11.94 1.04
C ARG A 82 8.85 11.46 -0.31
N SER A 83 8.26 10.40 -0.85
CA SER A 83 8.69 9.82 -2.12
C SER A 83 8.08 10.56 -3.30
N ARG A 84 8.69 10.39 -4.48
CA ARG A 84 8.10 10.84 -5.76
C ARG A 84 6.77 10.15 -6.08
N ARG A 85 6.48 9.05 -5.38
CA ARG A 85 5.32 8.16 -5.56
C ARG A 85 4.15 8.53 -4.65
N GLN A 86 4.28 9.59 -3.83
CA GLN A 86 3.29 10.00 -2.82
C GLN A 86 1.87 10.23 -3.35
N HIS A 87 1.71 10.47 -4.66
CA HIS A 87 0.43 10.68 -5.32
C HIS A 87 -0.22 9.37 -5.83
N GLY A 88 0.46 8.23 -5.71
CA GLY A 88 -0.07 6.92 -6.06
C GLY A 88 -0.94 6.32 -4.95
N SER A 89 -1.18 5.01 -5.05
CA SER A 89 -1.76 4.24 -3.94
C SER A 89 -0.65 3.73 -3.03
N PHE A 90 -0.86 3.81 -1.72
CA PHE A 90 -0.05 3.12 -0.71
C PHE A 90 -0.85 1.95 -0.16
N VAL A 91 -0.44 0.74 -0.53
CA VAL A 91 -1.14 -0.51 -0.17
C VAL A 91 -0.32 -1.25 0.89
N PRO A 92 -0.60 -1.06 2.20
CA PRO A 92 0.08 -1.82 3.24
C PRO A 92 -0.42 -3.27 3.23
N VAL A 93 0.51 -4.23 3.26
CA VAL A 93 0.20 -5.67 3.34
C VAL A 93 0.87 -6.25 4.58
N ASN A 94 0.07 -6.86 5.46
CA ASN A 94 0.59 -7.60 6.61
C ASN A 94 0.70 -9.09 6.27
N CYS A 95 1.88 -9.53 5.85
CA CYS A 95 2.10 -10.93 5.46
C CYS A 95 1.85 -11.93 6.61
N GLY A 96 1.95 -11.51 7.87
CA GLY A 96 1.69 -12.39 9.02
C GLY A 96 0.20 -12.65 9.27
N ALA A 97 -0.68 -11.87 8.64
CA ALA A 97 -2.13 -12.03 8.73
C ALA A 97 -2.73 -12.82 7.54
N ILE A 98 -1.90 -13.19 6.56
CA ILE A 98 -2.33 -13.92 5.35
C ILE A 98 -1.98 -15.40 5.53
N PRO A 99 -2.95 -16.33 5.47
CA PRO A 99 -2.68 -17.75 5.44
C PRO A 99 -1.77 -18.13 4.26
N ALA A 100 -0.79 -19.02 4.48
CA ALA A 100 0.18 -19.40 3.44
C ALA A 100 -0.50 -19.94 2.17
N GLU A 101 -1.60 -20.67 2.34
CA GLU A 101 -2.42 -21.25 1.27
C GLU A 101 -3.08 -20.18 0.37
N LEU A 102 -3.28 -18.96 0.89
CA LEU A 102 -3.94 -17.85 0.18
C LEU A 102 -2.95 -16.76 -0.25
N PHE A 103 -1.66 -16.90 0.09
CA PHE A 103 -0.65 -15.87 -0.12
C PHE A 103 -0.49 -15.50 -1.60
N GLU A 104 -0.41 -16.51 -2.47
CA GLU A 104 -0.25 -16.31 -3.90
C GLU A 104 -1.52 -15.69 -4.53
N SER A 105 -2.70 -16.19 -4.16
CA SER A 105 -3.97 -15.67 -4.68
C SER A 105 -4.25 -14.22 -4.27
N GLU A 106 -3.83 -13.81 -3.09
CA GLU A 106 -4.03 -12.43 -2.59
C GLU A 106 -3.02 -11.44 -3.21
N LEU A 107 -1.77 -11.86 -3.44
CA LEU A 107 -0.73 -10.97 -4.00
C LEU A 107 -0.77 -10.86 -5.52
N PHE A 108 -1.09 -11.95 -6.20
CA PHE A 108 -1.00 -12.03 -7.66
C PHE A 108 -2.37 -12.11 -8.34
N GLY A 109 -3.44 -12.35 -7.56
CA GLY A 109 -4.75 -12.66 -8.10
C GLY A 109 -4.81 -14.08 -8.67
N HIS A 110 -6.02 -14.60 -8.84
CA HIS A 110 -6.27 -15.86 -9.54
C HIS A 110 -7.28 -15.60 -10.66
N GLU A 111 -6.99 -16.09 -11.87
CA GLU A 111 -8.00 -16.17 -12.93
C GLU A 111 -8.94 -17.34 -12.63
N LYS A 112 -10.26 -17.10 -12.69
CA LYS A 112 -11.24 -18.19 -12.57
C LYS A 112 -11.04 -19.22 -13.67
N GLY A 113 -10.60 -20.43 -13.30
CA GLY A 113 -10.53 -21.62 -14.15
C GLY A 113 -10.67 -22.88 -13.32
#